data_AF-M6Q9D1-F1
#
_entry.id   AF-M6Q9D1-F1
#
_cell.length_a   1.000
_cell.length_b   1.000
_cell.length_c   1.000
_cell.angle_alpha   90.00
_cell.angle_beta   90.00
_cell.angle_gamma   90.00
#
_symmetry.space_group_name_H-M   'P 1'
#
loop_
_entity.id
_entity.type
_entity.pdbx_description
1 polymer ?
#
loop_
_entity_poly.entity_id
_entity_poly.type
_entity_poly.pdbx_seq_one_letter_code
_entity_poly.pdbx_strand_id
1 'polypeptide(L)' 'MGGDKTPSQLYKHSERIFVNRIPEILYPDHFETRKADDGCFYWKNQRYFITKSLAGERNRI' A
#
# COMPACT_ATOMS: atom_id res chain seq x y z
N MET A 1 20.64 26.96 20.05
CA MET A 1 20.34 25.53 20.23
C MET A 1 18.94 25.28 19.70
N GLY A 2 18.80 24.76 18.48
CA GLY A 2 17.50 24.34 17.96
C GLY A 2 17.31 22.87 18.30
N GLY A 3 16.42 22.56 19.23
CA GLY A 3 16.02 21.17 19.50
C GLY A 3 15.09 20.67 18.40
N ASP A 4 15.23 19.40 18.04
CA ASP A 4 14.37 18.77 17.04
C ASP A 4 12.91 18.82 17.50
N LYS A 5 12.04 19.31 16.63
CA LYS A 5 10.60 19.32 16.89
C LYS A 5 10.08 17.89 16.81
N THR A 6 9.38 17.46 17.83
CA THR A 6 8.70 16.17 17.84
C THR A 6 7.57 16.16 16.82
N PRO A 7 7.23 14.99 16.25
CA PRO A 7 6.11 14.84 15.33
C PRO A 7 4.80 15.47 15.83
N SER A 8 4.49 15.36 17.13
CA SER A 8 3.28 15.94 17.74
C SER A 8 3.30 17.47 17.79
N GLN A 9 4.49 18.10 17.79
CA GLN A 9 4.63 19.56 17.68
C GLN A 9 4.47 20.07 16.24
N LEU A 10 4.56 19.18 15.24
CA LEU A 10 4.48 19.51 13.82
C LEU A 10 3.12 19.17 13.22
N TYR A 11 2.55 18.02 13.60
CA TYR A 11 1.28 17.55 13.04
C TYR A 11 0.09 18.12 13.80
N LYS A 12 -0.89 18.63 13.04
CA LYS A 12 -2.23 18.95 13.57
C LYS A 12 -3.12 17.72 13.48
N HIS A 13 -4.07 17.61 14.41
CA HIS A 13 -5.10 16.58 14.33
C HIS A 13 -5.88 16.72 13.02
N SER A 14 -6.26 15.58 12.42
CA SER A 14 -7.09 15.62 11.22
C SER A 14 -8.53 15.96 11.59
N GLU A 15 -9.12 16.94 10.93
CA GLU A 15 -10.56 17.23 11.02
C GLU A 15 -11.40 16.28 10.15
N ARG A 16 -10.74 15.37 9.41
CA ARG A 16 -11.44 14.43 8.53
C ARG A 16 -12.22 13.43 9.36
N ILE A 17 -13.48 13.24 9.00
CA ILE A 17 -14.33 12.18 9.56
C ILE A 17 -13.66 10.84 9.25
N PHE A 18 -13.36 10.06 10.28
CA PHE A 18 -12.88 8.71 10.12
C PHE A 18 -14.03 7.83 9.63
N VAL A 19 -13.97 7.42 8.37
CA VAL A 19 -14.99 6.56 7.77
C VAL A 19 -14.94 5.17 8.41
N ASN A 20 -16.11 4.61 8.76
CA ASN A 20 -16.21 3.27 9.36
C ASN A 20 -15.76 2.15 8.41
N ARG A 21 -15.62 2.44 7.11
CA ARG A 21 -15.13 1.50 6.10
C ARG A 21 -14.30 2.26 5.07
N ILE A 22 -13.10 1.74 4.79
CA ILE A 22 -12.26 2.22 3.69
C ILE A 22 -12.97 1.88 2.37
N PRO A 23 -13.13 2.83 1.43
CA PRO A 23 -13.73 2.57 0.13
C PRO A 23 -12.99 1.44 -0.59
N GLU A 24 -13.71 0.63 -1.37
CA GLU A 24 -13.04 -0.33 -2.24
C GLU A 24 -12.21 0.41 -3.29
N ILE A 25 -10.93 0.05 -3.40
CA ILE A 25 -10.05 0.62 -4.42
C ILE A 25 -10.46 0.02 -5.76
N LEU A 26 -10.97 0.86 -6.66
CA LEU A 26 -11.28 0.52 -8.04
C LEU A 26 -10.11 0.93 -8.93
N TYR A 27 -9.48 -0.06 -9.56
CA TYR A 27 -8.45 0.18 -10.56
C TYR A 27 -9.12 0.31 -11.94
N PRO A 28 -8.64 1.21 -12.81
CA PRO A 28 -9.11 1.28 -14.18
C PRO A 28 -8.97 -0.06 -14.92
N ASP A 29 -9.85 -0.34 -15.89
CA ASP A 29 -9.92 -1.62 -16.61
C ASP A 29 -8.63 -2.02 -17.36
N HIS A 30 -7.75 -1.06 -17.63
CA HIS A 30 -6.48 -1.31 -18.30
C HIS A 30 -5.37 -1.82 -17.36
N PHE A 31 -5.64 -1.91 -16.05
CA PHE A 31 -4.71 -2.51 -15.09
C PHE A 31 -4.90 -4.03 -15.01
N GLU A 32 -3.80 -4.75 -15.00
CA GLU A 32 -3.80 -6.20 -14.78
C GLU A 32 -3.62 -6.54 -13.30
N THR A 33 -4.57 -7.27 -12.73
CA THR A 33 -4.41 -7.86 -11.39
C THR A 33 -3.64 -9.18 -11.50
N ARG A 34 -2.53 -9.32 -10.76
CA ARG A 34 -1.72 -10.56 -10.73
C ARG A 34 -1.63 -11.13 -9.32
N LYS A 35 -1.60 -12.45 -9.20
CA LYS A 35 -1.43 -13.15 -7.91
C LYS A 35 0.05 -13.17 -7.53
N ALA A 36 0.36 -12.87 -6.27
CA ALA A 36 1.68 -13.14 -5.72
C ALA A 36 1.79 -14.61 -5.25
N ASP A 37 2.89 -15.25 -5.62
CA ASP A 37 3.28 -16.59 -5.18
C ASP A 37 4.56 -16.49 -4.34
N ASP A 38 4.50 -16.99 -3.10
CA ASP A 38 5.58 -16.85 -2.09
C ASP A 38 6.15 -15.41 -2.00
N GLY A 39 5.26 -14.41 -2.02
CA GLY A 39 5.65 -13.00 -1.97
C GLY A 39 6.30 -12.45 -3.23
N CYS A 40 6.27 -13.21 -4.32
CA CYS A 40 6.83 -12.85 -5.61
C CYS A 40 5.76 -12.75 -6.70
N PHE A 41 5.99 -11.95 -7.73
CA PHE A 41 5.21 -12.00 -8.96
C PHE A 41 6.12 -11.91 -10.20
N TYR A 42 5.60 -12.32 -11.35
CA TYR A 42 6.30 -12.27 -12.62
C TYR A 42 5.77 -11.12 -13.48
N TRP A 43 6.68 -10.29 -13.99
CA TRP A 43 6.39 -9.21 -14.94
C TRP A 43 7.48 -9.13 -15.99
N LYS A 44 7.10 -9.08 -17.27
CA LYS A 44 8.03 -9.10 -18.42
C LYS A 44 9.10 -10.19 -18.33
N ASN A 45 8.68 -11.39 -17.92
CA ASN A 45 9.55 -12.56 -17.70
C ASN A 45 10.63 -12.37 -16.61
N GLN A 46 10.48 -11.35 -15.76
CA GLN A 46 11.35 -11.07 -14.62
C GLN A 46 10.57 -11.29 -13.32
N ARG A 47 11.25 -11.86 -12.31
CA ARG A 47 10.68 -12.11 -10.98
C ARG A 47 10.93 -10.89 -10.09
N TYR A 48 9.88 -10.40 -9.46
CA TYR A 48 9.93 -9.30 -8.49
C TYR A 48 9.50 -9.82 -7.12
N PHE A 49 10.35 -9.60 -6.12
CA PHE A 49 10.04 -9.90 -4.72
C PHE A 49 9.43 -8.67 -4.07
N ILE A 50 8.28 -8.83 -3.44
CA ILE A 50 7.61 -7.76 -2.70
C ILE A 50 7.81 -8.01 -1.20
N THR A 51 7.20 -9.07 -0.67
CA THR A 51 7.37 -9.56 0.71
C THR A 51 6.62 -10.87 0.89
N LYS A 52 7.12 -11.75 1.76
CA LYS A 52 6.48 -13.03 2.10
C LYS A 52 5.08 -12.88 2.67
N SER A 53 4.78 -11.78 3.36
CA SER A 53 3.46 -11.55 3.96
C SER A 53 2.33 -11.44 2.93
N LEU A 54 2.67 -11.13 1.68
CA LEU A 54 1.71 -11.02 0.56
C LEU A 54 1.59 -12.33 -0.24
N ALA A 55 2.17 -13.44 0.24
CA ALA A 55 2.07 -14.74 -0.42
C ALA A 55 0.60 -15.20 -0.49
N GLY A 56 0.11 -15.49 -1.69
CA GLY A 56 -1.27 -15.88 -1.91
C GLY A 56 -2.24 -14.71 -2.07
N GLU A 57 -1.83 -13.48 -1.80
CA GLU A 57 -2.66 -12.30 -2.02
C GLU A 57 -2.75 -11.94 -3.51
N ARG A 58 -3.92 -11.41 -3.90
CA ARG A 58 -4.11 -10.77 -5.21
C ARG A 58 -3.61 -9.34 -5.11
N ASN A 59 -2.51 -9.04 -5.79
CA ASN A 59 -2.03 -7.67 -5.90
C ASN A 59 -2.92 -6.92 -6.87
N ARG A 60 -3.75 -6.03 -6.32
CA ARG A 60 -4.39 -4.95 -7.08
C ARG A 60 -3.38 -3.79 -7.04
N ILE A 61 -2.68 -3.54 -8.13
CA ILE A 61 -1.71 -2.42 -8.28
C ILE A 61 -2.22 -1.51 -9.38
#